data_AF-A0A0D3KDU2-F1
#
_entry.id   AF-A0A0D3KDU2-F1
#
_cell.length_a   1.000
_cell.length_b   1.000
_cell.length_c   1.000
_cell.angle_alpha   90.00
_cell.angle_beta   90.00
_cell.angle_gamma   90.00
#
_symmetry.space_group_name_H-M   'P 1'
#
loop_
_entity.id
_entity.type
_entity.pdbx_description
1 polymer ?
#
loop_
_entity_poly.entity_id
_entity_poly.type
_entity_poly.pdbx_seq_one_letter_code
_entity_poly.pdbx_strand_id
1 'polypeptide(L)'
;MSTLTQAAADGDVVEMRRIIASGETVNATRGDGATPLLLAALGAHAEACRVLLDAGADLDTPKDTGATALFAAAASDSPEAIDCVTLLLAAGASVDLPNTHGVTPLQTAAHKGHAGVCEALLRAGADASRADKAGNTPLHKAVRSAAVEALDALLLTAAEL
;
A
#
# COMPACT_ATOMS: atom_id res chain seq x y z
N MET A 1 14.81 -10.60 -21.11
CA MET A 1 13.36 -10.31 -21.04
C MET A 1 13.08 -9.90 -19.61
N SER A 2 12.53 -8.70 -19.40
CA SER A 2 12.02 -8.27 -18.09
C SER A 2 10.74 -9.06 -17.77
N THR A 3 10.54 -9.38 -16.50
CA THR A 3 9.28 -9.98 -16.01
C THR A 3 8.28 -8.87 -15.72
N LEU A 4 6.99 -9.21 -15.65
CA LEU A 4 5.96 -8.22 -15.29
C LEU A 4 6.24 -7.56 -13.93
N THR A 5 6.76 -8.33 -12.96
CA THR A 5 7.17 -7.81 -11.65
C THR A 5 8.27 -6.76 -11.74
N GLN A 6 9.24 -6.92 -12.65
CA GLN A 6 10.33 -5.94 -12.83
C GLN A 6 9.81 -4.67 -13.51
N ALA A 7 9.05 -4.81 -14.60
CA ALA A 7 8.46 -3.65 -15.28
C ALA A 7 7.53 -2.86 -14.36
N ALA A 8 6.76 -3.53 -13.51
CA ALA A 8 5.92 -2.89 -12.50
C ALA A 8 6.74 -2.17 -11.41
N ALA A 9 7.85 -2.77 -10.95
CA ALA A 9 8.76 -2.14 -10.00
C ALA A 9 9.44 -0.88 -10.55
N ASP A 10 9.71 -0.86 -11.87
CA ASP A 10 10.32 0.28 -12.56
C ASP A 10 9.28 1.32 -13.03
N GLY A 11 7.98 1.00 -12.92
CA GLY A 11 6.90 1.83 -13.44
C GLY A 11 6.83 1.90 -14.98
N ASP A 12 7.46 0.94 -15.68
CA ASP A 12 7.49 0.90 -17.15
C ASP A 12 6.16 0.36 -17.72
N VAL A 13 5.19 1.25 -17.80
CA VAL A 13 3.84 0.99 -18.29
C VAL A 13 3.84 0.43 -19.72
N VAL A 14 4.78 0.86 -20.57
CA VAL A 14 4.85 0.40 -21.96
C VAL A 14 5.22 -1.08 -21.99
N GLU A 15 6.26 -1.45 -21.26
CA GLU A 15 6.70 -2.83 -21.19
C GLU A 15 5.68 -3.71 -20.45
N MET A 16 5.04 -3.20 -19.39
CA MET A 16 3.94 -3.91 -18.72
C MET A 16 2.80 -4.26 -19.68
N ARG A 17 2.32 -3.29 -20.47
CA ARG A 17 1.25 -3.53 -21.45
C ARG A 17 1.68 -4.55 -22.50
N ARG A 18 2.94 -4.50 -22.96
CA ARG A 18 3.50 -5.48 -23.89
C ARG A 18 3.51 -6.90 -23.30
N ILE A 19 3.96 -7.03 -22.05
CA ILE A 19 4.04 -8.31 -21.34
C ILE A 19 2.62 -8.89 -21.10
N ILE A 20 1.69 -8.08 -20.59
CA ILE A 20 0.29 -8.49 -20.37
C ILE A 20 -0.37 -8.94 -21.68
N ALA A 21 -0.16 -8.22 -22.78
CA ALA A 21 -0.69 -8.60 -24.09
C ALA A 21 -0.10 -9.92 -24.63
N SER A 22 1.07 -10.34 -24.16
CA SER A 22 1.66 -11.64 -24.52
C SER A 22 1.08 -12.84 -23.76
N GLY A 23 0.19 -12.58 -22.79
CA GLY A 23 -0.51 -13.61 -22.01
C GLY A 23 0.21 -14.04 -20.72
N GLU A 24 1.22 -13.29 -20.27
CA GLU A 24 1.82 -13.52 -18.95
C GLU A 24 0.79 -13.31 -17.84
N THR A 25 0.86 -14.12 -16.80
CA THR A 25 -0.08 -14.05 -15.67
C THR A 25 0.16 -12.76 -14.87
N VAL A 26 -0.87 -11.91 -14.77
CA VAL A 26 -0.82 -10.60 -14.08
C VAL A 26 -0.43 -10.73 -12.60
N ASN A 27 -0.77 -11.85 -11.97
CA ASN A 27 -0.51 -12.12 -10.55
C ASN A 27 0.76 -12.96 -10.31
N ALA A 28 1.65 -13.09 -11.30
CA ALA A 28 2.93 -13.81 -11.12
C ALA A 28 3.78 -13.16 -10.05
N THR A 29 4.23 -13.94 -9.06
CA THR A 29 5.05 -13.43 -7.95
C THR A 29 6.54 -13.67 -8.16
N ARG A 30 7.37 -12.82 -7.57
CA ARG A 30 8.79 -13.12 -7.32
C ARG A 30 8.91 -14.20 -6.23
N GLY A 31 10.13 -14.71 -6.02
CA GLY A 31 10.45 -15.70 -4.98
C GLY A 31 10.20 -15.27 -3.52
N ASP A 32 9.87 -14.01 -3.25
CA ASP A 32 9.44 -13.52 -1.92
C ASP A 32 7.92 -13.26 -1.83
N GLY A 33 7.16 -13.75 -2.82
CA GLY A 33 5.71 -13.59 -2.91
C GLY A 33 5.26 -12.21 -3.40
N ALA A 34 6.17 -11.30 -3.76
CA ALA A 34 5.78 -9.97 -4.24
C ALA A 34 5.08 -10.04 -5.61
N THR A 35 3.84 -9.55 -5.66
CA THR A 35 3.05 -9.39 -6.90
C THR A 35 3.51 -8.14 -7.68
N PRO A 36 3.20 -8.02 -8.98
CA PRO A 36 3.48 -6.81 -9.73
C PRO A 36 2.75 -5.60 -9.15
N LEU A 37 1.50 -5.77 -8.68
CA LEU A 37 0.72 -4.68 -8.09
C LEU A 37 1.37 -4.16 -6.81
N LEU A 38 1.90 -5.06 -5.98
CA LEU A 38 2.61 -4.68 -4.77
C LEU A 38 3.88 -3.88 -5.09
N LEU A 39 4.65 -4.28 -6.10
CA LEU A 39 5.88 -3.61 -6.49
C LEU A 39 5.60 -2.22 -7.11
N ALA A 40 4.58 -2.10 -7.95
CA ALA A 40 4.14 -0.81 -8.48
C ALA A 40 3.67 0.13 -7.35
N ALA A 41 2.92 -0.39 -6.39
CA ALA A 41 2.45 0.37 -5.23
C ALA A 41 3.61 0.83 -4.34
N LEU A 42 4.61 -0.02 -4.10
CA LEU A 42 5.82 0.33 -3.33
C LEU A 42 6.62 1.46 -4.01
N GLY A 43 6.72 1.43 -5.34
CA GLY A 43 7.35 2.47 -6.15
C GLY A 43 6.50 3.73 -6.37
N ALA A 44 5.29 3.80 -5.78
CA ALA A 44 4.32 4.86 -6.00
C ALA A 44 3.93 5.09 -7.48
N HIS A 45 3.97 4.03 -8.29
CA HIS A 45 3.64 4.08 -9.72
C HIS A 45 2.13 3.92 -9.94
N ALA A 46 1.36 4.98 -9.75
CA ALA A 46 -0.11 4.94 -9.83
C ALA A 46 -0.64 4.49 -11.21
N GLU A 47 0.01 4.89 -12.31
CA GLU A 47 -0.35 4.41 -13.65
C GLU A 47 -0.08 2.90 -13.82
N ALA A 48 1.06 2.41 -13.31
CA ALA A 48 1.37 0.98 -13.32
C ALA A 48 0.35 0.19 -12.48
N CYS A 49 -0.04 0.70 -11.32
CA CYS A 49 -1.12 0.11 -10.52
C CYS A 49 -2.42 0.02 -11.31
N ARG A 50 -2.83 1.11 -11.99
CA ARG A 50 -4.05 1.14 -12.79
C ARG A 50 -4.01 0.14 -13.94
N VAL A 51 -2.89 0.02 -14.65
CA VAL A 51 -2.73 -1.00 -15.71
C VAL A 51 -2.91 -2.42 -15.17
N LEU A 52 -2.36 -2.71 -13.99
CA LEU A 52 -2.47 -4.04 -13.38
C LEU A 52 -3.91 -4.30 -12.92
N LEU A 53 -4.57 -3.32 -12.32
CA LEU A 53 -5.97 -3.43 -11.90
C LEU A 53 -6.92 -3.63 -13.09
N ASP A 54 -6.73 -2.86 -14.17
CA ASP A 54 -7.48 -3.03 -15.43
C ASP A 54 -7.28 -4.42 -16.05
N ALA A 55 -6.11 -5.03 -15.80
CA ALA A 55 -5.78 -6.39 -16.23
C ALA A 55 -6.22 -7.49 -15.24
N GLY A 56 -6.91 -7.13 -14.15
CA GLY A 56 -7.45 -8.08 -13.17
C GLY A 56 -6.44 -8.52 -12.10
N ALA A 57 -5.51 -7.65 -11.72
CA ALA A 57 -4.61 -7.93 -10.60
C ALA A 57 -5.36 -8.09 -9.27
N ASP A 58 -4.93 -9.05 -8.45
CA ASP A 58 -5.50 -9.27 -7.12
C ASP A 58 -5.03 -8.18 -6.15
N LEU A 59 -5.98 -7.47 -5.53
CA LEU A 59 -5.71 -6.35 -4.61
C LEU A 59 -5.00 -6.79 -3.32
N ASP A 60 -5.46 -7.92 -2.78
CA ASP A 60 -5.19 -8.32 -1.40
C ASP A 60 -4.23 -9.52 -1.28
N THR A 61 -3.62 -9.95 -2.38
CA THR A 61 -2.63 -11.03 -2.36
C THR A 61 -1.39 -10.58 -1.57
N PRO A 62 -1.10 -11.21 -0.41
CA PRO A 62 0.03 -10.82 0.41
C PRO A 62 1.33 -11.46 -0.09
N LYS A 63 2.45 -10.73 0.03
CA LYS A 63 3.78 -11.35 -0.07
C LYS A 63 4.13 -12.12 1.20
N ASP A 64 5.29 -12.79 1.25
CA ASP A 64 5.69 -13.66 2.38
C ASP A 64 5.69 -12.97 3.75
N THR A 65 5.88 -11.65 3.79
CA THR A 65 5.80 -10.85 5.01
C THR A 65 4.38 -10.44 5.40
N GLY A 66 3.35 -10.91 4.68
CA GLY A 66 1.95 -10.52 4.86
C GLY A 66 1.58 -9.15 4.29
N ALA A 67 2.51 -8.44 3.67
CA ALA A 67 2.21 -7.11 3.12
C ALA A 67 1.44 -7.23 1.79
N THR A 68 0.38 -6.45 1.64
CA THR A 68 -0.41 -6.31 0.41
C THR A 68 0.02 -5.07 -0.38
N ALA A 69 -0.61 -4.81 -1.54
CA ALA A 69 -0.35 -3.61 -2.33
C ALA A 69 -0.68 -2.32 -1.57
N LEU A 70 -1.81 -2.27 -0.84
CA LEU A 70 -2.17 -1.10 -0.03
C LEU A 70 -1.16 -0.85 1.09
N PHE A 71 -0.70 -1.92 1.76
CA PHE A 71 0.37 -1.81 2.76
C PHE A 71 1.65 -1.24 2.13
N ALA A 72 2.03 -1.71 0.95
CA ALA A 72 3.23 -1.26 0.25
C ALA A 72 3.14 0.21 -0.19
N ALA A 73 1.98 0.66 -0.69
CA ALA A 73 1.75 2.07 -1.00
C ALA A 73 1.89 2.94 0.26
N ALA A 74 1.29 2.54 1.38
CA ALA A 74 1.41 3.26 2.65
C ALA A 74 2.86 3.31 3.19
N ALA A 75 3.69 2.33 2.82
CA ALA A 75 5.10 2.23 3.21
C ALA A 75 6.07 2.98 2.29
N SER A 76 5.61 3.41 1.10
CA SER A 76 6.45 4.06 0.10
C SER A 76 6.94 5.42 0.58
N ASP A 77 8.22 5.72 0.38
CA ASP A 77 8.83 7.00 0.76
C ASP A 77 8.59 8.13 -0.27
N SER A 78 7.84 7.85 -1.34
CA SER A 78 7.50 8.84 -2.37
C SER A 78 6.28 9.66 -1.96
N PRO A 79 6.28 10.99 -2.19
CA PRO A 79 5.11 11.83 -1.93
C PRO A 79 3.91 11.47 -2.80
N GLU A 80 4.13 10.85 -3.96
CA GLU A 80 3.10 10.33 -4.86
C GLU A 80 2.40 9.06 -4.35
N ALA A 81 2.83 8.51 -3.20
CA ALA A 81 2.21 7.32 -2.58
C ALA A 81 0.69 7.48 -2.37
N ILE A 82 0.22 8.71 -2.11
CA ILE A 82 -1.20 9.00 -1.91
C ILE A 82 -2.06 8.65 -3.13
N ASP A 83 -1.53 8.77 -4.34
CA ASP A 83 -2.26 8.45 -5.57
C ASP A 83 -2.49 6.94 -5.66
N CYS A 84 -1.48 6.13 -5.30
CA CYS A 84 -1.60 4.67 -5.24
C CYS A 84 -2.57 4.25 -4.13
N VAL A 85 -2.48 4.85 -2.94
CA VAL A 85 -3.41 4.56 -1.83
C VAL A 85 -4.84 4.84 -2.24
N THR A 86 -5.11 6.02 -2.80
CA THR A 86 -6.46 6.43 -3.22
C THR A 86 -7.00 5.51 -4.31
N LEU A 87 -6.17 5.17 -5.31
CA LEU A 87 -6.53 4.23 -6.38
C LEU A 87 -6.89 2.85 -5.83
N LEU A 88 -6.04 2.30 -4.96
CA LEU A 88 -6.25 0.96 -4.39
C LEU A 88 -7.50 0.90 -3.49
N LEU A 89 -7.74 1.94 -2.68
CA LEU A 89 -8.95 2.06 -1.87
C LEU A 89 -10.20 2.17 -2.75
N ALA A 90 -10.16 2.98 -3.82
CA ALA A 90 -11.27 3.09 -4.77
C ALA A 90 -11.54 1.77 -5.51
N ALA A 91 -10.51 0.95 -5.74
CA ALA A 91 -10.64 -0.38 -6.31
C ALA A 91 -11.16 -1.43 -5.30
N GLY A 92 -11.29 -1.08 -4.02
CA GLY A 92 -11.83 -1.97 -2.98
C GLY A 92 -10.77 -2.78 -2.23
N ALA A 93 -9.52 -2.34 -2.19
CA ALA A 93 -8.49 -2.99 -1.36
C ALA A 93 -8.92 -3.03 0.12
N SER A 94 -8.65 -4.15 0.79
CA SER A 94 -8.98 -4.29 2.20
C SER A 94 -8.09 -3.39 3.07
N VAL A 95 -8.70 -2.41 3.72
CA VAL A 95 -8.00 -1.30 4.40
C VAL A 95 -7.06 -1.73 5.54
N ASP A 96 -7.43 -2.78 6.27
CA ASP A 96 -6.79 -3.17 7.53
C ASP A 96 -6.01 -4.49 7.48
N LEU A 97 -5.72 -5.03 6.29
CA LEU A 97 -4.94 -6.26 6.18
C LEU A 97 -3.53 -6.06 6.78
N PRO A 98 -3.20 -6.75 7.88
CA PRO A 98 -1.93 -6.55 8.54
C PRO A 98 -0.85 -7.45 7.95
N ASN A 99 0.40 -7.01 8.07
CA ASN A 99 1.55 -7.86 7.80
C ASN A 99 1.71 -8.96 8.88
N THR A 100 2.72 -9.83 8.74
CA THR A 100 2.98 -10.93 9.68
C THR A 100 3.33 -10.46 11.10
N HIS A 101 3.66 -9.18 11.31
CA HIS A 101 3.88 -8.56 12.62
C HIS A 101 2.61 -7.93 13.22
N GLY A 102 1.47 -8.04 12.53
CA GLY A 102 0.21 -7.41 12.94
C GLY A 102 0.16 -5.91 12.62
N VAL A 103 1.10 -5.38 11.83
CA VAL A 103 1.14 -3.96 11.46
C VAL A 103 0.21 -3.72 10.26
N THR A 104 -0.71 -2.77 10.39
CA THR A 104 -1.65 -2.33 9.34
C THR A 104 -1.05 -1.26 8.43
N PRO A 105 -1.67 -0.98 7.27
CA PRO A 105 -1.28 0.14 6.43
C PRO A 105 -1.28 1.48 7.19
N LEU A 106 -2.29 1.73 8.03
CA LEU A 106 -2.39 2.96 8.82
C LEU A 106 -1.24 3.11 9.82
N GLN A 107 -0.86 2.03 10.52
CA GLN A 107 0.27 2.05 11.44
C GLN A 107 1.60 2.34 10.72
N THR A 108 1.78 1.83 9.51
CA THR A 108 2.96 2.10 8.69
C THR A 108 2.99 3.55 8.20
N ALA A 109 1.87 4.07 7.68
CA ALA A 109 1.76 5.47 7.27
C ALA A 109 2.02 6.44 8.44
N ALA A 110 1.47 6.12 9.62
CA ALA A 110 1.68 6.87 10.85
C ALA A 110 3.16 6.86 11.28
N HIS A 111 3.81 5.70 11.19
CA HIS A 111 5.24 5.60 11.49
C HIS A 111 6.09 6.46 10.54
N LYS A 112 5.73 6.49 9.26
CA LYS A 112 6.43 7.24 8.22
C LYS A 112 6.12 8.74 8.22
N GLY A 113 5.07 9.16 8.91
CA GLY A 113 4.61 10.56 8.93
C GLY A 113 3.80 10.98 7.71
N HIS A 114 3.23 10.03 6.97
CA HIS A 114 2.44 10.30 5.78
C HIS A 114 1.02 10.73 6.18
N ALA A 115 0.85 11.99 6.59
CA ALA A 115 -0.42 12.53 7.09
C ALA A 115 -1.58 12.34 6.09
N GLY A 116 -1.38 12.71 4.82
CA GLY A 116 -2.41 12.53 3.79
C GLY A 116 -2.82 11.07 3.56
N VAL A 117 -1.87 10.13 3.68
CA VAL A 117 -2.17 8.70 3.62
C VAL A 117 -2.95 8.24 4.86
N CYS A 118 -2.59 8.74 6.04
CA CYS A 118 -3.33 8.45 7.27
C CYS A 118 -4.79 8.91 7.15
N GLU A 119 -5.02 10.13 6.68
CA GLU A 119 -6.38 10.64 6.45
C GLU A 119 -7.15 9.79 5.44
N ALA A 120 -6.54 9.44 4.32
CA ALA A 120 -7.19 8.62 3.29
C ALA A 120 -7.60 7.24 3.82
N LEU A 121 -6.71 6.58 4.58
CA LEU A 121 -7.00 5.29 5.21
C LEU A 121 -8.10 5.39 6.26
N LEU A 122 -8.09 6.42 7.11
CA LEU A 122 -9.13 6.65 8.12
C LEU A 122 -10.50 6.90 7.47
N ARG A 123 -10.56 7.75 6.43
CA ARG A 123 -11.79 7.99 5.66
C ARG A 123 -12.30 6.73 4.97
N ALA A 124 -11.40 5.79 4.64
CA ALA A 124 -11.76 4.48 4.13
C ALA A 124 -12.09 3.43 5.22
N GLY A 125 -12.16 3.84 6.48
CA GLY A 125 -12.60 3.00 7.60
C GLY A 125 -11.50 2.20 8.28
N ALA A 126 -10.23 2.60 8.17
CA ALA A 126 -9.14 1.98 8.93
C ALA A 126 -9.35 2.10 10.45
N ASP A 127 -9.14 1.01 11.19
CA ASP A 127 -9.25 1.00 12.65
C ASP A 127 -8.04 1.68 13.32
N ALA A 128 -8.23 2.91 13.77
CA ALA A 128 -7.23 3.71 14.48
C ALA A 128 -6.83 3.15 15.86
N SER A 129 -7.59 2.19 16.40
CA SER A 129 -7.35 1.58 17.71
C SER A 129 -6.58 0.26 17.64
N ARG A 130 -6.46 -0.33 16.44
CA ARG A 130 -5.85 -1.64 16.25
C ARG A 130 -4.38 -1.64 16.66
N ALA A 131 -4.02 -2.59 17.52
CA ALA A 131 -2.65 -2.77 17.98
C ALA A 131 -1.92 -3.86 17.18
N ASP A 132 -0.63 -3.64 16.92
CA ASP A 132 0.26 -4.68 16.39
C ASP A 132 0.60 -5.74 17.44
N LYS A 133 1.36 -6.77 17.07
CA LYS A 133 1.78 -7.84 18.01
C LYS A 133 2.62 -7.34 19.19
N ALA A 134 3.17 -6.12 19.11
CA ALA A 134 3.91 -5.48 20.19
C ALA A 134 3.06 -4.46 20.96
N GLY A 135 1.73 -4.44 20.75
CA GLY A 135 0.80 -3.56 21.45
C GLY A 135 0.79 -2.11 20.97
N ASN A 136 1.48 -1.78 19.87
CA ASN A 136 1.52 -0.40 19.37
C ASN A 136 0.31 -0.14 18.49
N THR A 137 -0.42 0.95 18.71
CA THR A 137 -1.46 1.48 17.80
C THR A 137 -0.85 2.46 16.78
N PRO A 138 -1.59 2.94 15.76
CA PRO A 138 -1.11 4.02 14.89
C PRO A 138 -0.56 5.23 15.66
N LEU A 139 -1.23 5.64 16.74
CA LEU A 139 -0.80 6.74 17.59
C LEU A 139 0.57 6.48 18.23
N HIS A 140 0.80 5.26 18.75
CA HIS A 140 2.10 4.87 19.29
C HIS A 140 3.20 4.93 18.22
N LYS A 141 2.89 4.58 16.96
CA LYS A 141 3.85 4.63 15.86
C LYS A 141 4.24 6.07 15.51
N ALA A 142 3.27 6.97 15.38
CA ALA A 142 3.50 8.38 15.08
C ALA A 142 4.34 9.08 16.17
N VAL A 143 4.01 8.83 17.45
CA VAL A 143 4.77 9.39 18.58
C VAL A 143 6.22 8.87 18.58
N ARG A 144 6.43 7.57 18.33
CA ARG A 144 7.78 6.97 18.34
C ARG A 144 8.68 7.46 17.21
N SER A 145 8.11 7.84 16.08
CA SER A 145 8.87 8.41 14.96
C SER A 145 8.92 9.94 14.97
N ALA A 146 8.34 10.60 15.98
CA ALA A 146 8.19 12.05 16.04
C ALA A 146 7.49 12.64 14.80
N ALA A 147 6.54 11.90 14.23
CA ALA A 147 5.76 12.31 13.06
C ALA A 147 4.57 13.19 13.46
N VAL A 148 4.81 14.49 13.61
CA VAL A 148 3.82 15.46 14.12
C VAL A 148 2.61 15.58 13.20
N GLU A 149 2.81 15.63 11.89
CA GLU A 149 1.74 15.78 10.91
C GLU A 149 0.82 14.55 10.88
N ALA A 150 1.38 13.34 11.04
CA ALA A 150 0.58 12.13 11.16
C ALA A 150 -0.15 12.08 12.51
N LEU A 151 0.44 12.59 13.59
CA LEU A 151 -0.22 12.71 14.89
C LEU A 151 -1.47 13.59 14.78
N ASP A 152 -1.35 14.76 14.15
CA ASP A 152 -2.48 15.67 13.93
C ASP A 152 -3.55 15.02 13.05
N ALA A 153 -3.16 14.37 11.94
CA ALA A 153 -4.09 13.66 11.08
C ALA A 153 -4.88 12.56 11.82
N LEU A 154 -4.19 11.79 12.67
CA LEU A 154 -4.82 10.74 13.48
C LEU A 154 -5.77 11.31 14.54
N LEU A 155 -5.40 12.38 15.23
CA LEU A 155 -6.21 12.98 16.30
C LEU A 155 -7.43 13.73 15.77
N LEU A 156 -7.27 14.47 14.67
CA LEU A 156 -8.35 15.25 14.07
C LEU A 156 -9.33 14.32 13.34
N THR A 157 -8.84 13.50 12.42
CA THR A 157 -9.72 12.69 11.56
C THR A 157 -10.45 11.60 12.35
N ALA A 158 -9.78 10.96 13.33
CA ALA A 158 -10.45 9.94 14.13
C ALA A 158 -11.50 10.50 15.10
N ALA A 159 -11.44 11.79 15.45
CA ALA A 159 -12.45 12.45 16.27
C ALA A 159 -13.70 12.88 15.47
N GLU A 160 -13.60 12.92 14.14
CA GLU A 160 -14.68 13.31 13.22
C GLU A 160 -15.52 12.13 12.69
N LEU A 161 -15.07 10.88 12.93
CA LEU A 161 -15.70 9.63 12.49
C LEU A 161 -16.49 8.95 13.63
#